data_AF-A0A1V6DE65-F1
#
_entry.id   AF-A0A1V6DE65-F1
#
_cell.length_a   1.000
_cell.length_b   1.000
_cell.length_c   1.000
_cell.angle_alpha   90.00
_cell.angle_beta   90.00
_cell.angle_gamma   90.00
#
_symmetry.space_group_name_H-M   'P 1'
#
loop_
_entity.id
_entity.type
_entity.pdbx_description
1 polymer ?
#
loop_
_entity_poly.entity_id
_entity_poly.type
_entity_poly.pdbx_seq_one_letter_code
_entity_poly.pdbx_strand_id
1 'polypeptide(L)'
;MLRPPPASSLVHFPVTAGTALLAIALTGAIWFGVDVSPLLITSTWPTEPWRVLGATLLHGGLLHLAFNLYWVWVFGSFLEQKIGSLRLGLMMLAFAVGSMLAETAFLSGGVGLSGVVYGLFGFLWALNRHDPHQWYAVDRATAQLFVGWFFLCILLSASDILPVANIAHGAGAGLGVLLGLAWRARRRLRLFWSAAFGLALAASLALASPPLRPLVSFSPRYAAELAIRGYKAYEAGREDEAIRLLRQAARIDPKSGEYWSSLAVMEEVAGHLDQAKRARQELTRLGGAIYVDSAPATQPDDFGDDIVPLGPGPRTQPSSGPAPRSQPQSQVAPPSGRVDGR
;
A
#
# COMPACT_ATOMS: atom_id res chain seq x y z
N MET A 1 13.51 18.78 -22.25
CA MET A 1 13.05 18.64 -20.86
C MET A 1 13.32 19.93 -20.09
N LEU A 2 12.39 20.36 -19.23
CA LEU A 2 12.60 21.49 -18.34
C LEU A 2 13.75 21.20 -17.37
N ARG A 3 14.67 22.16 -17.20
CA ARG A 3 15.75 22.03 -16.21
C ARG A 3 15.26 22.52 -14.84
N PRO A 4 15.47 21.75 -13.76
CA PRO A 4 15.13 22.20 -12.43
C PRO A 4 15.97 23.42 -12.02
N PRO A 5 15.43 24.32 -11.17
CA PRO A 5 16.23 25.35 -10.50
C PRO A 5 17.35 24.73 -9.66
N PRO A 6 18.44 25.47 -9.41
CA PRO A 6 19.49 24.98 -8.51
C PRO A 6 18.97 24.85 -7.06
N ALA A 7 19.57 23.95 -6.29
CA ALA A 7 19.19 23.73 -4.89
C ALA A 7 19.38 24.96 -3.99
N SER A 8 20.21 25.94 -4.39
CA SER A 8 20.33 27.22 -3.69
C SER A 8 19.02 28.02 -3.67
N SER A 9 18.07 27.71 -4.55
CA SER A 9 16.76 28.38 -4.65
C SER A 9 15.66 27.75 -3.78
N LEU A 10 15.98 26.80 -2.89
CA LEU A 10 14.99 26.12 -2.03
C LEU A 10 14.05 27.07 -1.29
N VAL A 11 14.58 28.19 -0.78
CA VAL A 11 13.80 29.19 -0.04
C VAL A 11 12.72 29.89 -0.88
N HIS A 12 12.84 29.88 -2.21
CA HIS A 12 11.85 30.47 -3.11
C HIS A 12 10.66 29.53 -3.40
N PHE A 13 10.78 28.25 -3.05
CA PHE A 13 9.79 27.22 -3.33
C PHE A 13 9.42 26.47 -2.04
N PRO A 14 8.87 27.15 -1.02
CA PRO A 14 8.69 26.59 0.32
C PRO A 14 7.83 25.32 0.34
N VAL A 15 6.80 25.21 -0.51
CA VAL A 15 5.94 24.01 -0.54
C VAL A 15 6.64 22.86 -1.24
N THR A 16 7.27 23.13 -2.38
CA THR A 16 8.03 22.12 -3.13
C THR A 16 9.20 21.59 -2.29
N ALA A 17 10.01 22.50 -1.76
CA ALA A 17 11.16 22.21 -0.91
C ALA A 17 10.73 21.51 0.38
N GLY A 18 9.71 22.03 1.06
CA GLY A 18 9.20 21.45 2.30
C GLY A 18 8.69 20.02 2.13
N THR A 19 7.97 19.75 1.04
CA THR A 19 7.50 18.38 0.72
C THR A 19 8.67 17.44 0.46
N ALA A 20 9.66 17.87 -0.32
CA ALA A 20 10.85 17.09 -0.62
C ALA A 20 11.67 16.79 0.64
N LEU A 21 11.93 17.80 1.47
CA LEU A 21 12.68 17.67 2.72
C LEU A 21 11.95 16.77 3.72
N LEU A 22 10.63 16.88 3.82
CA LEU A 22 9.83 16.03 4.69
C LEU A 22 9.87 14.56 4.24
N ALA A 23 9.79 14.29 2.94
CA ALA A 23 9.92 12.94 2.40
C ALA A 23 11.33 12.36 2.64
N ILE A 24 12.39 13.17 2.50
CA ILE A 24 13.76 12.78 2.84
C ILE A 24 13.86 12.45 4.34
N ALA A 25 13.37 13.33 5.21
CA ALA A 25 13.47 13.17 6.65
C ALA A 25 12.73 11.91 7.15
N LEU A 26 11.48 11.73 6.71
CA LEU A 26 10.66 10.59 7.14
C LEU A 26 11.17 9.26 6.56
N THR A 27 11.60 9.24 5.30
CA THR A 27 12.20 8.04 4.72
C THR A 27 13.56 7.74 5.35
N GLY A 28 14.38 8.76 5.61
CA GLY A 28 15.68 8.61 6.25
C GLY A 28 15.58 8.13 7.70
N ALA A 29 14.52 8.51 8.43
CA ALA A 29 14.27 8.04 9.79
C ALA A 29 14.19 6.51 9.89
N ILE A 30 13.69 5.84 8.85
CA ILE A 30 13.68 4.37 8.72
C ILE A 30 15.10 3.80 8.83
N TRP A 31 16.07 4.43 8.14
CA TRP A 31 17.47 3.99 8.15
C TRP A 31 18.17 4.21 9.50
N PHE A 32 17.60 5.05 10.36
CA PHE A 32 18.04 5.25 11.74
C PHE A 32 17.26 4.38 12.74
N GLY A 33 16.43 3.44 12.28
CA GLY A 33 15.67 2.51 13.12
C GLY A 33 14.46 3.14 13.81
N VAL A 34 13.97 4.30 13.32
CA VAL A 34 12.74 4.91 13.83
C VAL A 34 11.54 4.15 13.30
N ASP A 35 10.62 3.77 14.19
CA ASP A 35 9.35 3.16 13.80
C ASP A 35 8.45 4.18 13.08
N VAL A 36 8.20 3.93 11.80
CA VAL A 36 7.31 4.72 10.94
C VAL A 36 5.99 4.02 10.66
N SER A 37 5.73 2.86 11.27
CA SER A 37 4.47 2.11 11.14
C SER A 37 3.23 2.95 11.47
N PRO A 38 3.26 3.93 12.41
CA PRO A 38 2.16 4.85 12.64
C PRO A 38 1.81 5.77 11.44
N LEU A 39 2.70 5.90 10.47
CA LEU A 39 2.49 6.68 9.25
C LEU A 39 2.02 5.84 8.06
N LEU A 40 2.23 4.51 8.08
CA LEU A 40 1.78 3.62 7.03
C LEU A 40 0.26 3.54 6.97
N ILE A 41 -0.27 3.36 5.76
CA ILE A 41 -1.70 3.18 5.54
C ILE A 41 -2.13 1.78 6.02
N THR A 42 -3.17 1.76 6.85
CA THR A 42 -3.76 0.54 7.42
C THR A 42 -5.28 0.73 7.45
N SER A 43 -6.04 -0.29 7.84
CA SER A 43 -7.49 -0.17 7.98
C SER A 43 -7.98 0.82 9.05
N THR A 44 -7.09 1.30 9.92
CA THR A 44 -7.40 2.34 10.92
C THR A 44 -7.37 3.75 10.35
N TRP A 45 -7.03 3.93 9.07
CA TRP A 45 -7.00 5.25 8.42
C TRP A 45 -8.27 6.10 8.61
N PRO A 46 -9.51 5.56 8.71
CA PRO A 46 -10.70 6.39 8.94
C PRO A 46 -10.68 7.10 10.31
N THR A 47 -10.08 6.48 11.32
CA THR A 47 -9.90 7.06 12.66
C THR A 47 -8.53 7.73 12.82
N GLU A 48 -7.56 7.37 12.00
CA GLU A 48 -6.19 7.86 11.98
C GLU A 48 -5.84 8.48 10.61
N PRO A 49 -6.52 9.58 10.20
CA PRO A 49 -6.49 10.08 8.83
C PRO A 49 -5.12 10.60 8.39
N TRP A 50 -4.22 10.92 9.33
CA TRP A 50 -2.85 11.30 9.02
C TRP A 50 -2.08 10.20 8.29
N ARG A 51 -2.46 8.92 8.42
CA ARG A 51 -1.84 7.79 7.71
C ARG A 51 -1.89 7.92 6.19
N VAL A 52 -2.94 8.55 5.65
CA VAL A 52 -3.07 8.80 4.21
C VAL A 52 -1.93 9.71 3.72
N LEU A 53 -1.63 10.75 4.49
CA LEU A 53 -0.55 11.70 4.18
C LEU A 53 0.83 11.16 4.56
N GLY A 54 0.93 10.48 5.71
CA GLY A 54 2.15 9.85 6.19
C GLY A 54 2.71 8.87 5.18
N ALA A 55 1.88 7.94 4.69
CA ALA A 55 2.28 6.96 3.69
C ALA A 55 2.75 7.61 2.38
N THR A 56 2.14 8.73 1.99
CA THR A 56 2.52 9.49 0.79
C THR A 56 3.96 10.05 0.87
N LEU A 57 4.52 10.22 2.07
CA LEU A 57 5.86 10.80 2.26
C LEU A 57 6.97 9.75 2.41
N LEU A 58 6.61 8.50 2.73
CA LEU A 58 7.55 7.38 2.89
C LEU A 58 7.91 6.77 1.53
N HIS A 59 9.10 6.20 1.38
CA HIS A 59 9.52 5.56 0.13
C HIS A 59 10.22 4.22 0.37
N GLY A 60 9.86 3.21 -0.43
CA GLY A 60 10.42 1.85 -0.39
C GLY A 60 11.82 1.67 -0.98
N GLY A 61 12.58 2.74 -1.26
CA GLY A 61 13.96 2.62 -1.74
C GLY A 61 14.57 3.92 -2.26
N LEU A 62 15.89 3.95 -2.39
CA LEU A 62 16.63 5.15 -2.80
C LEU A 62 16.28 5.61 -4.22
N LEU A 63 16.18 4.68 -5.18
CA LEU A 63 15.79 5.02 -6.55
C LEU A 63 14.37 5.58 -6.60
N HIS A 64 13.44 4.97 -5.86
CA HIS A 64 12.06 5.42 -5.76
C HIS A 64 11.95 6.82 -5.15
N LEU A 65 12.69 7.09 -4.07
CA LEU A 65 12.77 8.41 -3.46
C LEU A 65 13.38 9.43 -4.43
N ALA A 66 14.55 9.13 -5.01
CA ALA A 66 15.26 10.05 -5.90
C ALA A 66 14.43 10.45 -7.12
N PHE A 67 13.75 9.49 -7.75
CA PHE A 67 12.87 9.76 -8.89
C PHE A 67 11.72 10.70 -8.51
N ASN A 68 11.06 10.45 -7.39
CA ASN A 68 9.97 11.30 -6.91
C ASN A 68 10.44 12.70 -6.55
N LEU A 69 11.54 12.81 -5.81
CA LEU A 69 12.11 14.11 -5.42
C LEU A 69 12.51 14.94 -6.64
N TYR A 70 13.09 14.30 -7.66
CA TYR A 70 13.43 14.97 -8.91
C TYR A 70 12.19 15.58 -9.57
N TRP A 71 11.10 14.82 -9.71
CA TRP A 71 9.90 15.31 -10.39
C TRP A 71 9.05 16.25 -9.54
N VAL A 72 9.00 16.06 -8.22
CA VAL A 72 8.43 17.06 -7.31
C VAL A 72 9.19 18.36 -7.46
N TRP A 73 10.52 18.33 -7.51
CA TRP A 73 11.32 19.55 -7.70
C TRP A 73 11.05 20.20 -9.05
N VAL A 74 11.13 19.46 -10.17
CA VAL A 74 10.93 19.99 -11.52
C VAL A 74 9.53 20.57 -11.72
N PHE A 75 8.48 19.82 -11.40
CA PHE A 75 7.10 20.29 -11.62
C PHE A 75 6.62 21.22 -10.52
N GLY A 76 6.96 20.94 -9.27
CA GLY A 76 6.59 21.73 -8.12
C GLY A 76 7.16 23.15 -8.21
N SER A 77 8.46 23.32 -8.46
CA SER A 77 9.05 24.67 -8.54
C SER A 77 8.46 25.48 -9.69
N PHE A 78 8.23 24.84 -10.85
CA PHE A 78 7.60 25.48 -12.01
C PHE A 78 6.18 25.96 -11.68
N LEU A 79 5.37 25.10 -11.05
CA LEU A 79 4.01 25.44 -10.67
C LEU A 79 3.97 26.45 -9.53
N GLU A 80 4.81 26.31 -8.50
CA GLU A 80 4.86 27.23 -7.37
C GLU A 80 5.13 28.67 -7.84
N GLN A 81 6.03 28.83 -8.82
CA GLN A 81 6.28 30.11 -9.46
C GLN A 81 5.07 30.66 -10.23
N LYS A 82 4.32 29.78 -10.91
CA LYS A 82 3.20 30.16 -11.80
C LYS A 82 1.90 30.44 -11.05
N ILE A 83 1.58 29.65 -10.02
CA ILE A 83 0.28 29.67 -9.34
C ILE A 83 0.36 30.05 -7.86
N GLY A 84 1.57 30.15 -7.30
CA GLY A 84 1.85 30.46 -5.90
C GLY A 84 1.77 29.25 -4.96
N SER A 85 2.48 29.34 -3.84
CA SER A 85 2.66 28.26 -2.86
C SER A 85 1.35 27.69 -2.32
N LEU A 86 0.40 28.54 -1.92
CA LEU A 86 -0.88 28.07 -1.35
C LEU A 86 -1.66 27.18 -2.33
N ARG A 87 -1.75 27.58 -3.60
CA ARG A 87 -2.48 26.81 -4.61
C ARG A 87 -1.78 25.50 -4.94
N LEU A 88 -0.44 25.52 -5.03
CA LEU A 88 0.33 24.29 -5.19
C LEU A 88 0.13 23.34 -4.01
N GLY A 89 0.20 23.84 -2.78
CA GLY A 89 0.03 23.03 -1.56
C GLY A 89 -1.34 22.36 -1.51
N LEU A 90 -2.42 23.10 -1.77
CA LEU A 90 -3.78 22.54 -1.84
C LEU A 90 -3.92 21.50 -2.95
N MET A 91 -3.30 21.74 -4.11
CA MET A 91 -3.30 20.80 -5.23
C MET A 91 -2.55 19.51 -4.90
N MET A 92 -1.34 19.61 -4.34
CA MET A 92 -0.55 18.46 -3.90
C MET A 92 -1.27 17.65 -2.83
N LEU A 93 -1.91 18.33 -1.87
CA LEU A 93 -2.74 17.69 -0.84
C LEU A 93 -3.91 16.90 -1.46
N ALA A 94 -4.63 17.50 -2.41
CA ALA A 94 -5.73 16.83 -3.09
C ALA A 94 -5.26 15.60 -3.88
N PHE A 95 -4.11 15.69 -4.57
CA PHE A 95 -3.54 14.54 -5.27
C PHE A 95 -3.04 13.47 -4.32
N ALA A 96 -2.40 13.84 -3.19
CA ALA A 96 -1.97 12.90 -2.16
C ALA A 96 -3.14 12.09 -1.61
N VAL A 97 -4.18 12.78 -1.13
CA VAL A 97 -5.38 12.14 -0.56
C VAL A 97 -6.12 11.32 -1.61
N GLY A 98 -6.40 11.90 -2.78
CA GLY A 98 -7.21 11.25 -3.80
C GLY A 98 -6.56 10.00 -4.41
N SER A 99 -5.25 10.04 -4.65
CA SER A 99 -4.51 8.91 -5.21
C SER A 99 -4.26 7.80 -4.18
N MET A 100 -3.90 8.15 -2.94
CA MET A 100 -3.69 7.17 -1.87
C MET A 100 -5.00 6.45 -1.48
N LEU A 101 -6.12 7.18 -1.40
CA LEU A 101 -7.41 6.57 -1.12
C LEU A 101 -7.90 5.69 -2.28
N ALA A 102 -7.64 6.09 -3.54
CA ALA A 102 -7.92 5.21 -4.68
C ALA A 102 -7.12 3.91 -4.60
N GLU A 103 -5.80 3.98 -4.34
CA GLU A 103 -4.97 2.78 -4.13
C GLU A 103 -5.50 1.92 -2.96
N THR A 104 -5.92 2.56 -1.86
CA THR A 104 -6.48 1.86 -0.70
C THR A 104 -7.82 1.19 -1.00
N ALA A 105 -8.66 1.79 -1.83
CA ALA A 105 -9.97 1.25 -2.17
C ALA A 105 -9.87 -0.10 -2.90
N PHE A 106 -8.98 -0.18 -3.88
CA PHE A 106 -8.86 -1.34 -4.75
C PHE A 106 -7.79 -2.33 -4.26
N LEU A 107 -6.68 -1.81 -3.73
CA LEU A 107 -5.54 -2.57 -3.24
C LEU A 107 -5.35 -2.36 -1.72
N SER A 108 -4.11 -2.39 -1.22
CA SER A 108 -3.77 -2.24 0.20
C SER A 108 -3.26 -0.85 0.57
N GLY A 109 -3.36 0.10 -0.35
CA GLY A 109 -2.61 1.35 -0.27
C GLY A 109 -1.15 1.17 -0.68
N GLY A 110 -0.34 2.21 -0.54
CA GLY A 110 1.07 2.19 -0.94
C GLY A 110 1.88 3.25 -0.21
N VAL A 111 3.12 3.46 -0.66
CA VAL A 111 3.99 4.51 -0.16
C VAL A 111 4.51 5.38 -1.30
N GLY A 112 4.76 6.65 -1.02
CA GLY A 112 5.52 7.54 -1.89
C GLY A 112 4.72 8.65 -2.55
N LEU A 113 5.46 9.64 -3.04
CA LEU A 113 4.92 10.86 -3.63
C LEU A 113 4.40 10.67 -5.06
N SER A 114 4.45 9.45 -5.60
CA SER A 114 4.26 9.22 -7.03
C SER A 114 2.85 9.55 -7.51
N GLY A 115 1.82 9.31 -6.70
CA GLY A 115 0.46 9.78 -6.99
C GLY A 115 0.37 11.32 -7.10
N VAL A 116 1.10 12.05 -6.26
CA VAL A 116 1.22 13.51 -6.34
C VAL A 116 1.96 13.90 -7.62
N VAL A 117 3.10 13.26 -7.91
CA VAL A 117 3.92 13.52 -9.10
C VAL A 117 3.13 13.28 -10.39
N TYR A 118 2.37 12.18 -10.48
CA TYR A 118 1.48 11.92 -11.61
C TYR A 118 0.33 12.93 -11.69
N GLY A 119 -0.19 13.43 -10.56
CA GLY A 119 -1.16 14.53 -10.54
C GLY A 119 -0.60 15.84 -11.07
N LEU A 120 0.61 16.23 -10.64
CA LEU A 120 1.30 17.40 -11.18
C LEU A 120 1.56 17.24 -12.69
N PHE A 121 1.99 16.05 -13.12
CA PHE A 121 2.16 15.70 -14.52
C PHE A 121 0.86 15.83 -15.32
N GLY A 122 -0.25 15.22 -14.86
CA GLY A 122 -1.54 15.26 -15.54
C GLY A 122 -2.10 16.67 -15.66
N PHE A 123 -1.93 17.48 -14.61
CA PHE A 123 -2.30 18.90 -14.60
C PHE A 123 -1.51 19.69 -15.64
N LEU A 124 -0.18 19.59 -15.61
CA LEU A 124 0.70 20.27 -16.55
C LEU A 124 0.51 19.77 -17.98
N TRP A 125 0.29 18.47 -18.20
CA TRP A 125 0.02 17.90 -19.51
C TRP A 125 -1.25 18.49 -20.12
N ALA A 126 -2.34 18.59 -19.35
CA ALA A 126 -3.59 19.19 -19.82
C ALA A 126 -3.45 20.68 -20.20
N LEU A 127 -2.62 21.43 -19.45
CA LEU A 127 -2.35 22.84 -19.72
C LEU A 127 -1.38 23.05 -20.89
N ASN A 128 -0.29 22.28 -20.95
CA ASN A 128 0.70 22.36 -22.02
C ASN A 128 0.08 22.05 -23.39
N ARG A 129 -0.86 21.10 -23.46
CA ARG A 129 -1.60 20.80 -24.70
C ARG A 129 -2.47 21.95 -25.18
N HIS A 130 -2.82 22.89 -24.31
CA HIS A 130 -3.65 24.05 -24.64
C HIS A 130 -2.84 25.31 -24.95
N ASP A 131 -1.85 25.62 -24.12
CA ASP A 131 -0.95 26.76 -24.33
C ASP A 131 0.50 26.35 -23.98
N PRO A 132 1.23 25.80 -24.97
CA PRO A 132 2.57 25.30 -24.73
C PRO A 132 3.61 26.40 -24.52
N HIS A 133 3.32 27.65 -24.89
CA HIS A 133 4.22 28.77 -24.61
C HIS A 133 4.19 29.16 -23.13
N GLN A 134 3.03 29.04 -22.47
CA GLN A 134 2.91 29.36 -21.06
C GLN A 134 3.23 28.18 -20.13
N TRP A 135 2.93 26.94 -20.55
CA TRP A 135 2.94 25.72 -19.73
C TRP A 135 3.90 24.64 -20.23
N TYR A 136 5.08 25.04 -20.70
CA TYR A 136 6.10 24.20 -21.38
C TYR A 136 6.79 23.12 -20.51
N ALA A 137 6.34 22.85 -19.29
CA ALA A 137 7.03 21.93 -18.38
C ALA A 137 6.99 20.45 -18.82
N VAL A 138 6.03 20.05 -19.67
CA VAL A 138 5.81 18.65 -20.09
C VAL A 138 5.96 18.51 -21.60
N ASP A 139 7.19 18.51 -22.10
CA ASP A 139 7.44 18.27 -23.53
C ASP A 139 7.14 16.81 -23.95
N ARG A 140 7.30 16.50 -25.24
CA ARG A 140 7.03 15.16 -25.79
C ARG A 140 7.86 14.07 -25.12
N ALA A 141 9.13 14.35 -24.80
CA ALA A 141 10.03 13.39 -24.19
C ALA A 141 9.62 13.12 -22.73
N THR A 142 9.30 14.16 -21.97
CA THR A 142 8.76 14.02 -20.61
C THR A 142 7.44 13.25 -20.62
N ALA A 143 6.53 13.53 -21.56
CA ALA A 143 5.28 12.79 -21.68
C ALA A 143 5.51 11.30 -22.00
N GLN A 144 6.42 10.99 -22.92
CA GLN A 144 6.80 9.61 -23.24
C GLN A 144 7.44 8.89 -22.05
N LEU A 145 8.28 9.57 -21.29
CA LEU A 145 8.87 9.03 -20.07
C LEU A 145 7.78 8.64 -19.06
N PHE A 146 6.85 9.54 -18.75
CA PHE A 146 5.80 9.25 -17.77
C PHE A 146 4.87 8.13 -18.21
N VAL A 147 4.46 8.12 -19.49
CA VAL A 147 3.62 7.05 -20.03
C VAL A 147 4.38 5.72 -20.05
N GLY A 148 5.64 5.71 -20.52
CA GLY A 148 6.48 4.51 -20.54
C GLY A 148 6.78 3.99 -19.14
N TRP A 149 7.09 4.88 -18.20
CA TRP A 149 7.32 4.55 -16.80
C TRP A 149 6.07 3.97 -16.15
N PHE A 150 4.87 4.50 -16.44
CA PHE A 150 3.61 3.97 -15.94
C PHE A 150 3.40 2.51 -16.35
N PHE A 151 3.56 2.19 -17.64
CA PHE A 151 3.42 0.82 -18.13
C PHE A 151 4.54 -0.11 -17.65
N LEU A 152 5.76 0.42 -17.49
CA LEU A 152 6.85 -0.33 -16.88
C LEU A 152 6.53 -0.71 -15.42
N CYS A 153 6.02 0.23 -14.61
CA CYS A 153 5.59 -0.05 -13.24
C CYS A 153 4.49 -1.12 -13.18
N ILE A 154 3.51 -1.06 -14.10
CA ILE A 154 2.48 -2.11 -14.21
C ILE A 154 3.12 -3.47 -14.52
N LEU A 155 4.03 -3.52 -15.50
CA LEU A 155 4.71 -4.76 -15.88
C LEU A 155 5.54 -5.35 -14.73
N LEU A 156 6.29 -4.51 -14.01
CA LEU A 156 7.11 -4.93 -12.87
C LEU A 156 6.25 -5.48 -11.72
N SER A 157 5.09 -4.87 -11.46
CA SER A 157 4.15 -5.38 -10.45
C SER A 157 3.44 -6.65 -10.91
N ALA A 158 3.03 -6.74 -12.18
CA ALA A 158 2.40 -7.94 -12.72
C ALA A 158 3.36 -9.14 -12.85
N SER A 159 4.67 -8.89 -12.79
CA SER A 159 5.71 -9.92 -12.81
C SER A 159 6.26 -10.26 -11.41
N ASP A 160 5.65 -9.72 -10.35
CA ASP A 160 6.09 -9.88 -8.96
C ASP A 160 7.54 -9.44 -8.68
N ILE A 161 8.11 -8.57 -9.53
CA ILE A 161 9.49 -8.07 -9.38
C ILE A 161 9.53 -6.90 -8.41
N LEU A 162 8.57 -5.98 -8.54
CA LEU A 162 8.49 -4.79 -7.71
C LEU A 162 7.01 -4.39 -7.54
N PRO A 163 6.46 -4.46 -6.31
CA PRO A 163 5.12 -3.96 -6.04
C PRO A 163 5.11 -2.43 -6.16
N VAL A 164 4.26 -1.91 -7.05
CA VAL A 164 4.10 -0.48 -7.30
C VAL A 164 2.62 -0.11 -7.19
N ALA A 165 2.36 1.02 -6.54
CA ALA A 165 1.03 1.62 -6.39
C ALA A 165 0.51 2.20 -7.73
N ASN A 166 0.20 1.31 -8.68
CA ASN A 166 -0.19 1.69 -10.03
C ASN A 166 -1.56 2.39 -10.09
N ILE A 167 -2.45 2.12 -9.13
CA ILE A 167 -3.74 2.81 -9.04
C ILE A 167 -3.52 4.25 -8.55
N ALA A 168 -2.60 4.47 -7.62
CA ALA A 168 -2.20 5.82 -7.20
C ALA A 168 -1.63 6.63 -8.38
N HIS A 169 -0.79 6.02 -9.24
CA HIS A 169 -0.29 6.69 -10.45
C HIS A 169 -1.43 7.10 -11.39
N GLY A 170 -2.31 6.15 -11.73
CA GLY A 170 -3.42 6.41 -12.66
C GLY A 170 -4.43 7.41 -12.10
N ALA A 171 -4.82 7.25 -10.84
CA ALA A 171 -5.73 8.16 -10.14
C ALA A 171 -5.14 9.56 -10.00
N GLY A 172 -3.86 9.66 -9.62
CA GLY A 172 -3.12 10.92 -9.58
C GLY A 172 -3.16 11.64 -10.93
N ALA A 173 -2.74 10.96 -12.01
CA ALA A 173 -2.77 11.52 -13.37
C ALA A 173 -4.17 11.97 -13.79
N GLY A 174 -5.20 11.15 -13.54
CA GLY A 174 -6.59 11.47 -13.84
C GLY A 174 -7.08 12.72 -13.08
N LEU A 175 -6.83 12.79 -11.77
CA LEU A 175 -7.15 13.97 -10.96
C LEU A 175 -6.43 15.23 -11.48
N GLY A 176 -5.16 15.09 -11.84
CA GLY A 176 -4.38 16.15 -12.47
C GLY A 176 -5.01 16.66 -13.75
N VAL A 177 -5.36 15.76 -14.67
CA VAL A 177 -6.02 16.11 -15.94
C VAL A 177 -7.34 16.81 -15.69
N LEU A 178 -8.21 16.29 -14.81
CA LEU A 178 -9.50 16.90 -14.50
C LEU A 178 -9.34 18.33 -13.97
N LEU A 179 -8.39 18.54 -13.04
CA LEU A 179 -8.10 19.86 -12.49
C LEU A 179 -7.52 20.81 -13.56
N GLY A 180 -6.65 20.31 -14.44
CA GLY A 180 -6.08 21.09 -15.54
C GLY A 180 -7.12 21.48 -16.60
N LEU A 181 -8.06 20.58 -16.90
CA LEU A 181 -9.22 20.87 -17.75
C LEU A 181 -10.13 21.94 -17.12
N ALA A 182 -10.38 21.87 -15.81
CA ALA A 182 -11.12 22.90 -15.09
C ALA A 182 -10.41 24.26 -15.14
N TRP A 183 -9.09 24.28 -14.94
CA TRP A 183 -8.27 25.48 -14.92
C TRP A 183 -8.32 26.26 -16.24
N ARG A 184 -8.20 25.56 -17.38
CA ARG A 184 -8.24 26.19 -18.71
C ARG A 184 -9.65 26.49 -19.22
N ALA A 185 -10.69 25.92 -18.61
CA ALA A 185 -12.04 26.00 -19.13
C ALA A 185 -12.71 27.38 -18.91
N ARG A 186 -13.60 27.72 -19.85
CA ARG A 186 -14.57 28.84 -19.73
C ARG A 186 -15.64 28.51 -18.68
N ARG A 187 -16.35 29.52 -18.17
CA ARG A 187 -17.24 29.44 -16.97
C ARG A 187 -18.11 28.17 -16.86
N ARG A 188 -18.87 27.79 -17.91
CA ARG A 188 -19.75 26.58 -17.84
C ARG A 188 -18.96 25.27 -17.77
N LEU A 189 -17.97 25.09 -18.64
CA LEU A 189 -17.12 23.89 -18.65
C LEU A 189 -16.23 23.81 -17.42
N ARG A 190 -15.84 24.95 -16.84
CA ARG A 190 -15.09 25.00 -15.58
C ARG A 190 -15.89 24.35 -14.45
N LEU A 191 -17.16 24.71 -14.29
CA LEU A 191 -18.02 24.10 -13.28
C LEU A 191 -18.15 22.59 -13.48
N PHE A 192 -18.33 22.13 -14.72
CA PHE A 192 -18.38 20.71 -15.05
C PHE A 192 -17.10 19.97 -14.64
N TRP A 193 -15.92 20.44 -15.06
CA TRP A 193 -14.65 19.78 -14.74
C TRP A 193 -14.28 19.89 -13.26
N SER A 194 -14.62 21.00 -12.60
CA SER A 194 -14.47 21.14 -11.15
C SER A 194 -15.37 20.16 -10.39
N ALA A 195 -16.61 19.97 -10.83
CA ALA A 195 -17.52 18.97 -10.26
C ALA A 195 -17.01 17.55 -10.50
N ALA A 196 -16.50 17.25 -11.70
CA ALA A 196 -15.90 15.95 -12.01
C ALA A 196 -14.67 15.66 -11.14
N PHE A 197 -13.79 16.65 -10.94
CA PHE A 197 -12.64 16.55 -10.04
C PHE A 197 -13.09 16.31 -8.59
N GLY A 198 -14.05 17.08 -8.08
CA GLY A 198 -14.60 16.90 -6.74
C GLY A 198 -15.26 15.54 -6.55
N LEU A 199 -16.01 15.07 -7.54
CA LEU A 199 -16.65 13.75 -7.53
C LEU A 199 -15.62 12.62 -7.54
N ALA A 200 -14.52 12.76 -8.30
CA ALA A 200 -13.43 11.79 -8.30
C ALA A 200 -12.78 11.67 -6.92
N LEU A 201 -12.52 12.79 -6.24
CA LEU A 201 -12.01 12.79 -4.86
C LEU A 201 -13.00 12.15 -3.88
N ALA A 202 -14.27 12.52 -3.98
CA ALA A 202 -15.33 11.94 -3.14
C ALA A 202 -15.49 10.44 -3.39
N ALA A 203 -15.36 9.99 -4.64
CA ALA A 203 -15.38 8.57 -5.01
C ALA A 203 -14.18 7.82 -4.43
N SER A 204 -12.95 8.35 -4.52
CA SER A 204 -11.78 7.74 -3.88
C SER A 204 -12.01 7.53 -2.38
N LEU A 205 -12.54 8.55 -1.69
CA LEU A 205 -12.85 8.45 -0.26
C LEU A 205 -13.96 7.44 0.04
N ALA A 206 -15.08 7.51 -0.69
CA ALA A 206 -16.22 6.64 -0.49
C ALA A 206 -15.83 5.18 -0.75
N LEU A 207 -15.13 4.89 -1.84
CA LEU A 207 -14.71 3.54 -2.20
C LEU A 207 -13.64 2.97 -1.25
N ALA A 208 -12.80 3.82 -0.66
CA ALA A 208 -11.84 3.39 0.36
C ALA A 208 -12.48 3.09 1.72
N SER A 209 -13.70 3.58 1.96
CA SER A 209 -14.36 3.49 3.26
C SER A 209 -14.76 2.06 3.62
N PRO A 210 -14.77 1.68 4.92
CA PRO A 210 -15.09 0.32 5.34
C PRO A 210 -16.41 -0.28 4.79
N PRO A 211 -17.50 0.50 4.61
CA PRO A 211 -18.73 -0.03 4.02
C PRO A 211 -18.61 -0.43 2.54
N LEU A 212 -17.84 0.32 1.74
CA LEU A 212 -17.79 0.13 0.28
C LEU A 212 -16.53 -0.59 -0.20
N ARG A 213 -15.41 -0.51 0.54
CA ARG A 213 -14.14 -1.13 0.16
C ARG A 213 -14.26 -2.63 -0.15
N PRO A 214 -15.01 -3.45 0.63
CA PRO A 214 -15.19 -4.87 0.30
C PRO A 214 -15.82 -5.11 -1.07
N LEU A 215 -16.58 -4.15 -1.61
CA LEU A 215 -17.30 -4.30 -2.87
C LEU A 215 -16.41 -4.08 -4.11
N VAL A 216 -15.28 -3.38 -3.94
CA VAL A 216 -14.40 -2.97 -5.05
C VAL A 216 -12.98 -3.50 -4.91
N SER A 217 -12.56 -3.92 -3.71
CA SER A 217 -11.20 -4.39 -3.49
C SER A 217 -10.95 -5.75 -4.13
N PHE A 218 -9.75 -5.90 -4.67
CA PHE A 218 -9.17 -7.14 -5.16
C PHE A 218 -7.79 -7.40 -4.51
N SER A 219 -7.58 -6.86 -3.31
CA SER A 219 -6.33 -7.05 -2.56
C SER A 219 -6.34 -8.37 -1.78
N PRO A 220 -5.38 -9.28 -2.03
CA PRO A 220 -5.19 -10.46 -1.20
C PRO A 220 -4.89 -10.09 0.26
N ARG A 221 -4.10 -9.04 0.49
CA ARG A 221 -3.76 -8.57 1.84
C ARG A 221 -4.99 -8.01 2.58
N TYR A 222 -5.90 -7.32 1.89
CA TYR A 222 -7.15 -6.89 2.51
C TYR A 222 -8.08 -8.07 2.80
N ALA A 223 -8.12 -9.07 1.92
CA ALA A 223 -8.84 -10.31 2.18
C ALA A 223 -8.32 -11.03 3.45
N ALA A 224 -6.99 -11.12 3.60
CA ALA A 224 -6.36 -11.67 4.79
C ALA A 224 -6.73 -10.90 6.06
N GLU A 225 -6.75 -9.56 6.00
CA GLU A 225 -7.17 -8.73 7.13
C GLU A 225 -8.63 -8.99 7.54
N LEU A 226 -9.54 -9.13 6.56
CA LEU A 226 -10.93 -9.49 6.82
C LEU A 226 -11.04 -10.89 7.43
N ALA A 227 -10.28 -11.87 6.95
CA ALA A 227 -10.24 -13.21 7.50
C ALA A 227 -9.79 -13.22 8.97
N ILE A 228 -8.68 -12.52 9.29
CA ILE A 228 -8.19 -12.37 10.67
C ILE A 228 -9.27 -11.75 11.58
N ARG A 229 -9.95 -10.70 11.11
CA ARG A 229 -11.06 -10.09 11.85
C ARG A 229 -12.23 -11.05 12.01
N GLY A 230 -12.50 -11.88 11.00
CA GLY A 230 -13.51 -12.93 11.04
C GLY A 230 -13.21 -13.97 12.11
N TYR A 231 -11.98 -14.48 12.18
CA TYR A 231 -11.56 -15.42 13.22
C TYR A 231 -11.68 -14.82 14.63
N LYS A 232 -11.24 -13.57 14.83
CA LYS A 232 -11.40 -12.86 16.10
C LYS A 232 -12.87 -12.63 16.48
N ALA A 233 -13.74 -12.40 15.50
CA ALA A 233 -15.18 -12.27 15.74
C ALA A 233 -15.78 -13.60 16.19
N TYR A 234 -15.36 -14.71 15.59
CA TYR A 234 -15.79 -16.06 15.97
C TYR A 234 -15.36 -16.41 17.41
N GLU A 235 -14.09 -16.18 17.76
CA GLU A 235 -13.58 -16.39 19.14
C GLU A 235 -14.34 -15.56 20.18
N ALA A 236 -14.85 -14.40 19.78
CA ALA A 236 -15.64 -13.52 20.64
C ALA A 236 -17.15 -13.82 20.60
N GLY A 237 -17.57 -14.95 20.02
CA GLY A 237 -18.96 -15.40 19.95
C GLY A 237 -19.84 -14.61 18.96
N ARG A 238 -19.25 -13.81 18.07
CA ARG A 238 -19.96 -13.03 17.04
C ARG A 238 -19.97 -13.77 15.70
N GLU A 239 -20.65 -14.92 15.68
CA GLU A 239 -20.67 -15.85 14.55
C GLU A 239 -21.14 -15.21 13.23
N ASP A 240 -22.24 -14.44 13.27
CA ASP A 240 -22.75 -13.73 12.08
C ASP A 240 -21.72 -12.77 11.48
N GLU A 241 -20.93 -12.11 12.33
CA GLU A 241 -19.86 -11.21 11.88
C GLU A 241 -18.72 -12.00 11.26
N ALA A 242 -18.31 -13.10 11.88
CA ALA A 242 -17.27 -13.98 11.38
C ALA A 242 -17.58 -14.51 9.99
N ILE A 243 -18.79 -15.05 9.80
CA ILE A 243 -19.26 -15.58 8.51
C ILE A 243 -19.29 -14.47 7.45
N ARG A 244 -19.80 -13.28 7.78
CA ARG A 244 -19.82 -12.15 6.84
C ARG A 244 -18.41 -11.77 6.39
N LEU A 245 -17.45 -11.69 7.31
CA LEU A 245 -16.08 -11.28 7.02
C LEU A 245 -15.34 -12.32 6.19
N LEU A 246 -15.45 -13.61 6.53
CA LEU A 246 -14.86 -14.69 5.74
C LEU A 246 -15.47 -14.79 4.35
N ARG A 247 -16.79 -14.59 4.22
CA ARG A 247 -17.46 -14.54 2.91
C ARG A 247 -16.96 -13.37 2.06
N GLN A 248 -16.66 -12.22 2.68
CA GLN A 248 -16.03 -11.10 1.98
C GLN A 248 -14.59 -11.44 1.56
N ALA A 249 -13.79 -12.04 2.44
CA ALA A 249 -12.42 -12.47 2.14
C ALA A 249 -12.39 -13.44 0.95
N ALA A 250 -13.22 -14.49 0.97
CA ALA A 250 -13.35 -15.47 -0.10
C ALA A 250 -13.86 -14.87 -1.43
N ARG A 251 -14.63 -13.77 -1.40
CA ARG A 251 -15.03 -13.06 -2.63
C ARG A 251 -13.87 -12.26 -3.22
N ILE A 252 -13.07 -11.60 -2.38
CA ILE A 252 -11.97 -10.73 -2.80
C ILE A 252 -10.79 -11.58 -3.31
N ASP A 253 -10.48 -12.66 -2.61
CA ASP A 253 -9.50 -13.66 -3.05
C ASP A 253 -10.14 -15.04 -3.15
N PRO A 254 -10.82 -15.34 -4.29
CA PRO A 254 -11.50 -16.60 -4.48
C PRO A 254 -10.56 -17.79 -4.71
N LYS A 255 -9.25 -17.56 -4.84
CA LYS A 255 -8.26 -18.62 -5.03
C LYS A 255 -7.73 -19.18 -3.71
N SER A 256 -8.01 -18.52 -2.59
CA SER A 256 -7.61 -18.99 -1.27
C SER A 256 -8.49 -20.15 -0.79
N GLY A 257 -7.95 -21.37 -0.80
CA GLY A 257 -8.62 -22.53 -0.20
C GLY A 257 -8.86 -22.38 1.30
N GLU A 258 -7.99 -21.65 2.01
CA GLU A 258 -8.13 -21.39 3.44
C GLU A 258 -9.46 -20.68 3.75
N TYR A 259 -9.80 -19.62 3.00
CA TYR A 259 -11.01 -18.86 3.25
C TYR A 259 -12.27 -19.68 2.97
N TRP A 260 -12.24 -20.52 1.93
CA TRP A 260 -13.35 -21.44 1.62
C TRP A 260 -13.50 -22.56 2.66
N SER A 261 -12.38 -23.09 3.18
CA SER A 261 -12.38 -24.09 4.25
C SER A 261 -12.99 -23.52 5.53
N SER A 262 -12.49 -22.37 5.98
CA SER A 262 -12.97 -21.70 7.19
C SER A 262 -14.43 -21.28 7.07
N LEU A 263 -14.82 -20.73 5.92
CA LEU A 263 -16.21 -20.38 5.66
C LEU A 263 -17.12 -21.62 5.69
N ALA A 264 -16.71 -22.73 5.08
CA ALA A 264 -17.48 -23.97 5.10
C ALA A 264 -17.73 -24.48 6.53
N VAL A 265 -16.68 -24.49 7.37
CA VAL A 265 -16.79 -24.91 8.77
C VAL A 265 -17.74 -24.00 9.54
N MET A 266 -17.57 -22.67 9.42
CA MET A 266 -18.39 -21.72 10.18
C MET A 266 -19.86 -21.72 9.74
N GLU A 267 -20.14 -21.84 8.45
CA GLU A 267 -21.51 -21.95 7.94
C GLU A 267 -22.17 -23.26 8.42
N GLU A 268 -21.42 -24.35 8.54
CA GLU A 268 -21.94 -25.62 9.07
C GLU A 268 -22.26 -25.52 10.56
N VAL A 269 -21.37 -24.92 11.36
CA VAL A 269 -21.61 -24.65 12.79
C VAL A 269 -22.85 -23.78 12.99
N ALA A 270 -23.07 -22.79 12.14
CA ALA A 270 -24.26 -21.93 12.15
C ALA A 270 -25.53 -22.60 11.58
N GLY A 271 -25.45 -23.84 11.09
CA GLY A 271 -26.58 -24.57 10.49
C GLY A 271 -26.95 -24.12 9.07
N HIS A 272 -26.14 -23.28 8.43
CA HIS A 272 -26.27 -22.84 7.04
C HIS A 272 -25.76 -23.90 6.05
N LEU A 273 -26.38 -25.09 6.07
CA LEU A 273 -25.88 -26.29 5.38
C LEU A 273 -25.72 -26.10 3.85
N ASP A 274 -26.60 -25.34 3.22
CA ASP A 274 -26.51 -25.06 1.78
C ASP A 274 -25.30 -24.18 1.43
N GLN A 275 -25.03 -23.17 2.27
CA GLN A 275 -23.87 -22.28 2.12
C GLN A 275 -22.57 -23.03 2.40
N ALA A 276 -22.55 -23.85 3.45
CA ALA A 276 -21.42 -24.72 3.77
C ALA A 276 -21.08 -25.67 2.62
N LYS A 277 -22.10 -26.29 1.99
CA LYS A 277 -21.93 -27.16 0.83
C LYS A 277 -21.32 -26.41 -0.36
N ARG A 278 -21.77 -25.18 -0.65
CA ARG A 278 -21.20 -24.36 -1.73
C ARG A 278 -19.74 -24.00 -1.45
N ALA A 279 -19.41 -23.60 -0.22
CA ALA A 279 -18.03 -23.30 0.16
C ALA A 279 -17.11 -24.54 0.01
N ARG A 280 -17.58 -25.73 0.38
CA ARG A 280 -16.86 -27.00 0.16
C ARG A 280 -16.67 -27.33 -1.32
N GLN A 281 -17.65 -27.02 -2.17
CA GLN A 281 -17.53 -27.21 -3.63
C GLN A 281 -16.44 -26.32 -4.22
N GLU A 282 -16.35 -25.05 -3.79
CA GLU A 282 -15.28 -24.15 -4.20
C GLU A 282 -13.90 -24.64 -3.70
N LEU A 283 -13.80 -25.06 -2.45
CA LEU A 283 -12.58 -25.67 -1.91
C LEU A 283 -12.13 -26.89 -2.73
N THR A 284 -13.08 -27.77 -3.08
CA THR A 284 -12.83 -28.97 -3.90
C THR A 284 -12.34 -28.58 -5.30
N ARG A 285 -12.94 -27.54 -5.91
CA ARG A 285 -12.53 -27.01 -7.22
C ARG A 285 -11.09 -26.51 -7.22
N LEU A 286 -10.62 -25.96 -6.10
CA LEU A 286 -9.25 -25.50 -5.91
C LEU A 286 -8.26 -26.63 -5.62
N GLY A 287 -8.73 -27.88 -5.48
CA GLY A 287 -7.90 -29.04 -5.14
C GLY A 287 -7.45 -29.08 -3.66
N GLY A 288 -8.08 -28.28 -2.79
CA GLY A 288 -7.71 -28.13 -1.39
C GLY A 288 -8.28 -29.23 -0.48
N ALA A 289 -7.52 -29.59 0.55
CA ALA A 289 -8.02 -30.33 1.71
C ALA A 289 -8.72 -29.37 2.69
N ILE A 290 -9.63 -29.90 3.51
CA ILE A 290 -10.27 -29.11 4.58
C ILE A 290 -9.22 -28.87 5.67
N TYR A 291 -8.84 -27.61 5.85
CA TYR A 291 -8.01 -27.20 6.97
C TYR A 291 -8.92 -27.03 8.19
N VAL A 292 -8.86 -28.02 9.09
CA VAL A 292 -9.51 -27.98 10.41
C VAL A 292 -8.40 -28.04 11.46
N ASP A 293 -7.57 -27.00 11.56
CA ASP A 293 -6.94 -26.67 12.83
C ASP A 293 -6.22 -25.31 12.82
N SER A 294 -6.43 -24.56 13.91
CA SER A 294 -5.78 -23.30 14.30
C SER A 294 -5.88 -22.09 13.35
N ALA A 295 -6.22 -20.94 13.93
CA ALA A 295 -6.09 -19.63 13.30
C ALA A 295 -4.74 -19.49 12.57
N PRO A 296 -4.67 -18.78 11.44
CA PRO A 296 -3.45 -18.70 10.65
C PRO A 296 -2.29 -18.26 11.54
N ALA A 297 -1.19 -19.01 11.47
CA ALA A 297 0.08 -18.69 12.11
C ALA A 297 0.77 -17.48 11.45
N THR A 298 0.00 -16.55 10.89
CA THR A 298 0.53 -15.25 10.50
C THR A 298 0.44 -14.36 11.73
N GLN A 299 1.57 -14.22 12.44
CA GLN A 299 1.67 -13.20 13.45
C GLN A 299 1.28 -11.84 12.85
N PRO A 300 0.60 -10.96 13.60
CA PRO A 300 0.25 -9.61 13.13
C PRO A 300 1.44 -8.81 12.59
N ASP A 301 2.65 -9.21 12.98
CA ASP A 301 3.91 -8.51 12.75
C ASP A 301 4.65 -8.99 11.48
N ASP A 302 4.25 -10.11 10.86
CA ASP A 302 4.97 -10.72 9.72
C ASP A 302 4.55 -10.14 8.35
N PHE A 303 3.58 -9.23 8.33
CA PHE A 303 3.10 -8.58 7.09
C PHE A 303 3.87 -7.30 6.75
N GLY A 304 5.05 -7.10 7.36
CA GLY A 304 5.98 -6.01 7.08
C GLY A 304 6.95 -6.29 5.93
N ASP A 305 7.09 -7.56 5.50
CA ASP A 305 8.19 -7.99 4.64
C ASP A 305 7.99 -7.77 3.13
N ASP A 306 6.80 -7.34 2.70
CA ASP A 306 6.57 -6.90 1.30
C ASP A 306 6.95 -5.43 1.05
N ILE A 307 7.55 -4.76 2.05
CA ILE A 307 8.46 -3.66 1.78
C ILE A 307 9.81 -4.31 1.51
N VAL A 308 10.28 -4.27 0.26
CA VAL A 308 11.68 -4.57 -0.10
C VAL A 308 12.57 -4.14 1.06
N PRO A 309 13.35 -5.05 1.70
CA PRO A 309 14.05 -4.74 2.93
C PRO A 309 14.84 -3.44 2.74
N LEU A 310 14.41 -2.40 3.45
CA LEU A 310 15.00 -1.07 3.42
C LEU A 310 16.28 -1.09 4.28
N GLY A 311 17.29 -1.86 3.85
CA GLY A 311 18.57 -2.01 4.53
C GLY A 311 19.59 -2.80 3.70
N PRO A 312 20.90 -2.61 3.93
CA PRO A 312 21.94 -3.29 3.15
C PRO A 312 21.86 -4.81 3.40
N GLY A 313 22.06 -5.59 2.33
CA GLY A 313 21.85 -7.04 2.31
C GLY A 313 22.53 -7.83 3.44
N PRO A 314 22.14 -9.09 3.64
CA PRO A 314 22.56 -9.88 4.80
C PRO A 314 24.07 -9.97 4.88
N ARG A 315 24.65 -9.54 6.01
CA ARG A 315 26.01 -9.87 6.37
C ARG A 315 26.08 -11.40 6.50
N THR A 316 26.81 -12.02 5.59
CA THR A 316 27.23 -13.41 5.66
C THR A 316 27.88 -13.68 7.02
N GLN A 317 27.22 -14.45 7.89
CA GLN A 317 27.94 -15.17 8.94
C GLN A 317 28.48 -16.48 8.33
N PRO A 318 29.77 -16.80 8.51
CA PRO A 318 30.30 -18.03 7.96
C PRO A 318 29.79 -19.24 8.75
N SER A 319 29.21 -20.18 8.01
CA SER A 319 28.83 -21.51 8.44
C SER A 319 30.03 -22.30 8.95
N SER A 320 29.92 -22.90 10.13
CA SER A 320 30.62 -24.16 10.43
C SER A 320 29.78 -25.01 11.39
N GLY A 321 29.14 -26.04 10.84
CA GLY A 321 28.89 -27.27 11.59
C GLY A 321 30.19 -28.10 11.68
N PRO A 322 30.20 -29.30 12.30
CA PRO A 322 29.04 -30.18 12.49
C PRO A 322 28.90 -30.80 13.91
N ALA A 323 27.69 -31.25 14.24
CA ALA A 323 27.43 -32.31 15.22
C ALA A 323 27.93 -33.67 14.67
N PRO A 324 28.00 -34.82 15.39
CA PRO A 324 27.32 -35.14 16.66
C PRO A 324 28.16 -35.98 17.66
N ARG A 325 27.66 -36.16 18.90
CA ARG A 325 27.86 -37.41 19.66
C ARG A 325 26.87 -37.53 20.81
N SER A 326 26.01 -38.52 20.68
CA SER A 326 25.23 -39.18 21.71
C SER A 326 26.13 -39.79 22.79
N GLN A 327 25.82 -39.54 24.07
CA GLN A 327 26.16 -40.47 25.15
C GLN A 327 25.01 -40.57 26.17
N PRO A 328 24.83 -41.75 26.80
CA PRO A 328 23.62 -42.13 27.51
C PRO A 328 23.73 -41.87 29.02
N GLN A 329 22.59 -41.63 29.66
CA GLN A 329 22.45 -41.69 31.11
C GLN A 329 22.55 -43.16 31.56
N SER A 330 23.49 -43.46 32.47
CA SER A 330 23.54 -44.71 33.24
C SER A 330 23.74 -44.35 34.72
N GLN A 331 22.72 -44.57 35.55
CA GLN A 331 22.52 -45.72 36.44
C GLN A 331 23.00 -45.44 37.87
N VAL A 332 22.00 -45.30 38.73
CA VAL A 332 22.06 -45.45 40.18
C VAL A 332 22.07 -46.96 40.48
N ALA A 333 23.02 -47.42 41.29
CA ALA A 333 23.08 -48.79 41.82
C ALA A 333 22.82 -48.80 43.35
N PRO A 334 22.10 -49.82 43.89
CA PRO A 334 21.85 -49.99 45.32
C PRO A 334 22.87 -50.98 45.98
N PRO A 335 22.80 -51.22 47.31
CA PRO A 335 23.98 -51.51 48.14
C PRO A 335 24.24 -53.00 48.36
N SER A 336 25.49 -53.33 48.69
CA SER A 336 25.86 -54.59 49.33
C SER A 336 26.96 -54.34 50.37
N GLY A 337 26.67 -54.70 51.62
CA GLY A 337 27.58 -54.48 52.76
C GLY A 337 28.69 -55.54 52.89
N ARG A 338 29.63 -55.22 53.78
CA ARG A 338 30.54 -56.18 54.42
C ARG A 338 30.84 -55.74 55.86
N VAL A 339 30.43 -56.63 56.77
CA VAL A 339 30.88 -56.90 58.15
C VAL A 339 32.35 -57.41 58.05
N ASP A 340 33.36 -57.21 58.92
CA ASP A 340 33.47 -57.07 60.37
C ASP A 340 34.90 -56.61 60.78
N GLY A 341 35.07 -56.12 62.02
CA GLY A 341 36.18 -56.56 62.90
C GLY A 341 37.39 -55.63 63.13
N ARG A 342 37.34 -54.79 64.17
CA ARG A 342 38.03 -54.96 65.48
C ARG A 342 37.95 -53.69 66.33
#